data_AF-A0A2D8HZV8-F1
#
_entry.id   AF-A0A2D8HZV8-F1
#
_cell.length_a   1.000
_cell.length_b   1.000
_cell.length_c   1.000
_cell.angle_alpha   90.00
_cell.angle_beta   90.00
_cell.angle_gamma   90.00
#
_symmetry.space_group_name_H-M   'P 1'
#
loop_
_entity.id
_entity.type
_entity.pdbx_description
1 polymer ?
#
loop_
_entity_poly.entity_id
_entity_poly.type
_entity_poly.pdbx_seq_one_letter_code
_entity_poly.pdbx_strand_id
1 'polypeptide(L)'
;WKKTGWLGFFYAPNRQAGSNEFIMYHSLLGWSYINARSPNDIWIYYYEKDEWFWTKVSEFPSIYRSKDENWYYLNGYHSFLLWRNLNWINTSL
;
A
#
# COMPACT_ATOMS: atom_id res chain seq x y z
N TRP A 1 -8.33 12.14 0.95
CA TRP A 1 -8.39 11.21 -0.19
C TRP A 1 -8.43 11.90 -1.54
N LYS A 2 -9.54 12.54 -1.97
CA LYS A 2 -9.61 13.20 -3.31
C LYS A 2 -8.60 14.34 -3.55
N LYS A 3 -7.96 14.88 -2.51
CA LYS A 3 -6.98 15.98 -2.61
C LYS A 3 -5.52 15.57 -2.43
N THR A 4 -5.23 14.38 -1.89
CA THR A 4 -3.90 14.16 -1.32
C THR A 4 -2.93 13.41 -2.22
N GLY A 5 -3.34 12.78 -3.34
CA GLY A 5 -2.47 12.27 -4.41
C GLY A 5 -1.32 11.34 -4.03
N TRP A 6 -1.14 11.08 -2.73
CA TRP A 6 0.08 10.57 -2.14
C TRP A 6 0.21 9.08 -2.38
N LEU A 7 -0.93 8.37 -2.42
CA LEU A 7 -1.01 6.95 -2.73
C LEU A 7 -1.04 6.69 -4.25
N GLY A 8 -0.52 7.62 -5.06
CA GLY A 8 -0.50 7.48 -6.51
C GLY A 8 -1.89 7.34 -7.13
N PHE A 9 -1.97 6.56 -8.21
CA PHE A 9 -3.20 6.33 -8.96
C PHE A 9 -4.01 5.19 -8.36
N PHE A 10 -5.25 5.48 -7.99
CA PHE A 10 -6.19 4.48 -7.50
C PHE A 10 -7.64 4.80 -7.87
N TYR A 11 -8.48 3.78 -7.85
CA TYR A 11 -9.91 3.82 -8.10
C TYR A 11 -10.66 3.08 -6.99
N ALA A 12 -11.59 3.74 -6.31
CA ALA A 12 -12.34 3.17 -5.18
C ALA A 12 -13.86 3.37 -5.39
N PRO A 13 -14.52 2.52 -6.20
CA PRO A 13 -15.90 2.73 -6.63
C PRO A 13 -16.92 2.64 -5.48
N ASN A 14 -16.67 1.77 -4.52
CA ASN A 14 -17.62 1.42 -3.46
C ASN A 14 -17.38 2.22 -2.17
N ARG A 15 -16.51 3.24 -2.21
CA ARG A 15 -16.21 4.03 -1.01
C ARG A 15 -17.35 5.00 -0.71
N GLN A 16 -17.96 4.83 0.45
CA GLN A 16 -18.97 5.75 0.97
C GLN A 16 -18.32 6.96 1.66
N ALA A 17 -19.04 8.07 1.73
CA ALA A 17 -18.57 9.23 2.47
C ALA A 17 -18.41 8.87 3.96
N GLY A 18 -17.26 9.21 4.55
CA GLY A 18 -16.95 8.85 5.94
C GLY A 18 -16.52 7.40 6.16
N SER A 19 -16.54 6.52 5.16
CA SER A 19 -16.05 5.15 5.35
C SER A 19 -14.52 5.14 5.47
N ASN A 20 -14.06 4.39 6.46
CA ASN A 20 -12.66 4.05 6.67
C ASN A 20 -12.29 2.74 5.96
N GLU A 21 -13.30 1.97 5.56
CA GLU A 21 -13.13 0.68 4.93
C GLU A 21 -13.76 0.71 3.54
N PHE A 22 -13.03 0.17 2.56
CA PHE A 22 -13.49 0.10 1.17
C PHE A 22 -12.55 -0.76 0.33
N ILE A 23 -13.08 -1.28 -0.78
CA ILE A 23 -12.29 -1.90 -1.83
C ILE A 23 -11.73 -0.80 -2.75
N MET A 24 -10.46 -0.94 -3.12
CA MET A 24 -9.75 -0.03 -3.99
C MET A 24 -8.90 -0.81 -4.99
N TYR A 25 -8.89 -0.37 -6.24
CA TYR A 25 -7.89 -0.74 -7.23
C TYR A 25 -6.75 0.27 -7.20
N HIS A 26 -5.52 -0.16 -6.95
CA HIS A 26 -4.31 0.64 -6.98
C HIS A 26 -3.45 0.25 -8.19
N SER A 27 -2.85 1.21 -8.90
CA SER A 27 -2.10 0.92 -10.13
C SER A 27 -0.96 -0.07 -9.96
N LEU A 28 -0.34 -0.12 -8.77
CA LEU A 28 0.79 -1.00 -8.47
C LEU A 28 0.44 -2.25 -7.64
N LEU A 29 -0.74 -2.29 -7.01
CA LEU A 29 -1.14 -3.39 -6.10
C LEU A 29 -2.41 -4.11 -6.57
N GLY A 30 -3.00 -3.70 -7.71
CA GLY A 30 -4.26 -4.23 -8.18
C GLY A 30 -5.40 -3.98 -7.20
N TRP A 31 -6.36 -4.90 -7.14
CA TRP A 31 -7.43 -4.84 -6.16
C TRP A 31 -6.91 -5.11 -4.75
N SER A 32 -7.36 -4.32 -3.79
CA SER A 32 -6.98 -4.42 -2.38
C SER A 32 -8.14 -3.96 -1.50
N TYR A 33 -8.18 -4.47 -0.28
CA TYR A 33 -9.09 -3.95 0.76
C TYR A 33 -8.36 -2.95 1.64
N ILE A 34 -8.97 -1.79 1.86
CA ILE A 34 -8.38 -0.71 2.64
C ILE A 34 -9.08 -0.65 3.99
N ASN A 35 -8.29 -0.55 5.05
CA ASN A 35 -8.73 -0.14 6.38
C ASN A 35 -7.91 1.09 6.80
N ALA A 36 -8.51 2.27 6.68
CA ALA A 36 -7.88 3.54 6.95
C ALA A 36 -8.12 3.98 8.40
N ARG A 37 -7.04 4.22 9.15
CA ARG A 37 -7.14 4.86 10.47
C ARG A 37 -7.37 6.36 10.33
N SER A 38 -6.82 6.96 9.27
CA SER A 38 -7.02 8.36 8.91
C SER A 38 -6.86 8.55 7.40
N PRO A 39 -7.18 9.73 6.85
CA PRO A 39 -6.88 10.10 5.46
C PRO A 39 -5.42 9.91 4.99
N ASN A 40 -4.51 9.73 5.94
CA ASN A 40 -3.07 9.75 5.74
C ASN A 40 -2.36 8.50 6.29
N ASP A 41 -3.11 7.50 6.77
CA ASP A 41 -2.61 6.30 7.45
C ASP A 41 -3.56 5.13 7.13
N ILE A 42 -3.05 4.12 6.43
CA ILE A 42 -3.84 3.00 5.94
C ILE A 42 -3.17 1.66 6.13
N TRP A 43 -4.01 0.68 6.43
CA TRP A 43 -3.75 -0.72 6.16
C TRP A 43 -4.34 -1.10 4.79
N ILE A 44 -3.55 -1.84 4.03
CA ILE A 44 -3.86 -2.37 2.70
C ILE A 44 -3.77 -3.88 2.79
N TYR A 45 -4.88 -4.58 2.65
CA TYR A 45 -4.88 -6.01 2.47
C TYR A 45 -4.75 -6.30 0.97
N TYR A 46 -3.61 -6.87 0.61
CA TYR A 46 -3.23 -7.16 -0.77
C TYR A 46 -3.62 -8.60 -1.11
N TYR A 47 -4.69 -8.76 -1.89
CA TYR A 47 -5.30 -10.05 -2.16
C TYR A 47 -4.36 -11.07 -2.81
N GLU A 48 -3.46 -10.65 -3.70
CA GLU A 48 -2.55 -11.57 -4.40
C GLU A 48 -1.54 -12.24 -3.45
N LYS A 49 -1.31 -11.67 -2.27
CA LYS A 49 -0.38 -12.18 -1.26
C LYS A 49 -1.06 -12.65 0.01
N ASP A 50 -2.39 -12.49 0.13
CA ASP A 50 -3.16 -12.82 1.34
C ASP A 50 -2.58 -12.17 2.60
N GLU A 51 -2.15 -10.90 2.48
CA GLU A 51 -1.34 -10.25 3.51
C GLU A 51 -1.69 -8.77 3.71
N TRP A 52 -1.45 -8.32 4.93
CA TRP A 52 -1.63 -6.92 5.33
C TRP A 52 -0.32 -6.14 5.21
N PHE A 53 -0.44 -4.97 4.59
CA PHE A 53 0.59 -3.96 4.50
C PHE A 53 0.10 -2.65 5.12
N TRP A 54 1.02 -1.85 5.64
CA TRP A 54 0.70 -0.55 6.22
C TRP A 54 1.54 0.54 5.59
N THR A 55 0.96 1.73 5.44
CA THR A 55 1.71 2.91 5.00
C THR A 55 1.01 4.19 5.44
N LYS A 56 1.74 5.30 5.39
CA LYS A 56 1.24 6.64 5.66
C LYS A 56 1.92 7.65 4.73
N VAL A 57 1.37 8.86 4.67
CA VAL A 57 1.82 9.92 3.74
C VAL A 57 3.34 10.16 3.77
N SER A 58 3.99 10.10 4.94
CA SER A 58 5.43 10.35 5.06
C SER A 58 6.32 9.19 4.64
N GLU A 59 5.77 7.98 4.54
CA GLU A 59 6.55 6.76 4.25
C GLU A 59 6.36 6.27 2.82
N PHE A 60 5.17 6.51 2.23
CA PHE A 60 4.87 6.09 0.87
C PHE A 60 5.90 6.68 -0.12
N PRO A 61 6.44 5.89 -1.07
CA PRO A 61 5.99 4.57 -1.52
C PRO A 61 6.52 3.36 -0.72
N SER A 62 7.16 3.57 0.43
CA SER A 62 7.48 2.48 1.34
C SER A 62 6.22 1.98 2.05
N ILE A 63 6.10 0.66 2.15
CA ILE A 63 5.03 -0.03 2.86
C ILE A 63 5.63 -1.01 3.85
N TYR A 64 5.04 -1.10 5.03
CA TYR A 64 5.40 -2.03 6.08
C TYR A 64 4.63 -3.33 5.89
N ARG A 65 5.31 -4.47 5.97
CA ARG A 65 4.69 -5.80 5.95
C ARG A 65 4.63 -6.35 7.36
N SER A 66 3.44 -6.68 7.84
CA SER A 66 3.27 -7.13 9.24
C SER A 66 3.84 -8.53 9.49
N LYS A 67 3.95 -9.36 8.45
CA LYS A 67 4.35 -10.77 8.57
C LYS A 67 5.82 -10.96 8.95
N ASP A 68 6.70 -10.11 8.46
CA ASP A 68 8.15 -10.16 8.71
C ASP A 68 8.69 -8.86 9.32
N GLU A 69 7.80 -7.97 9.74
CA GLU A 69 8.09 -6.70 10.40
C GLU A 69 9.08 -5.81 9.64
N ASN A 70 9.08 -5.89 8.30
CA ASN A 70 10.01 -5.13 7.46
C ASN A 70 9.31 -4.10 6.57
N TRP A 71 10.09 -3.11 6.14
CA TRP A 71 9.69 -2.10 5.16
C TRP A 71 10.16 -2.48 3.76
N TYR A 72 9.25 -2.34 2.81
CA TYR A 72 9.47 -2.60 1.40
C TYR A 72 9.15 -1.35 0.60
N TYR A 73 10.01 -1.03 -0.35
CA TYR A 73 9.76 0.05 -1.29
C TYR A 73 8.94 -0.50 -2.47
N LEU A 74 7.74 0.04 -2.68
CA LEU A 74 6.89 -0.29 -3.82
C LEU A 74 7.37 0.49 -5.06
N ASN A 75 7.95 -0.21 -6.04
CA ASN A 75 8.43 0.46 -7.25
C ASN A 75 7.38 0.45 -8.38
N GLY A 76 7.63 1.26 -9.41
CA GLY A 76 6.74 1.39 -10.57
C GLY A 76 6.61 0.15 -11.47
N TYR A 77 7.36 -0.92 -11.20
CA TYR A 77 7.36 -2.18 -11.96
C TYR A 77 6.61 -3.29 -11.22
N HIS A 78 5.63 -2.94 -10.37
CA HIS A 78 4.83 -3.90 -9.60
C HIS A 78 5.67 -4.82 -8.70
N SER A 79 6.80 -4.32 -8.20
CA SER A 79 7.72 -5.12 -7.37
C SER A 79 8.07 -4.43 -6.06
N PHE A 80 8.37 -5.26 -5.06
CA PHE A 80 8.73 -4.84 -3.72
C PHE A 80 10.25 -4.95 -3.57
N LEU A 81 10.89 -3.83 -3.28
CA LEU A 81 12.33 -3.77 -3.08
C LEU A 81 12.64 -3.70 -1.58
N LEU A 82 13.59 -4.52 -1.14
CA LEU A 82 14.14 -4.46 0.21
C LEU A 82 15.52 -3.81 0.18
N TRP A 83 15.76 -2.84 1.06
CA TRP A 83 17.09 -2.24 1.21
C TRP A 83 17.95 -3.12 2.13
N ARG A 84 19.02 -3.71 1.59
CA ARG A 84 19.93 -4.58 2.34
C ARG A 84 21.35 -4.46 1.80
N ASN A 85 22.33 -4.41 2.70
CA ASN A 85 23.75 -4.36 2.33
C ASN A 85 24.08 -3.28 1.29
N LEU A 86 23.56 -2.06 1.50
CA LEU A 86 23.73 -0.90 0.60
C LEU A 86 23.15 -1.08 -0.81
N ASN A 87 22.25 -2.03 -1.01
CA ASN A 87 21.64 -2.32 -2.31
C ASN A 87 20.13 -2.54 -2.19
N TRP A 88 19.41 -2.24 -3.27
CA TRP A 88 18.01 -2.64 -3.42
C TRP A 88 17.94 -4.05 -4.00
N ILE A 89 17.20 -4.93 -3.32
CA ILE A 89 16.99 -6.31 -3.76
C ILE A 89 15.52 -6.48 -4.11
N ASN A 90 15.24 -6.98 -5.32
CA ASN A 90 13.87 -7.35 -5.69
C ASN A 90 13.45 -8.58 -4.89
N THR A 91 12.29 -8.48 -4.24
CA THR A 91 11.73 -9.55 -3.42
C THR A 91 10.46 -10.08 -4.04
N SER A 92 10.41 -11.38 -4.26
CA SER A 92 9.14 -12.09 -4.46
C SER A 92 8.48 -12.24 -3.09
N LEU A 93 7.53 -11.35 -2.78
CA LEU A 93 6.71 -11.45 -1.56
C LEU A 93 5.81 -12.68 -1.55
#